data_AF-A0A4R0XF02-F1
#
_entry.id   AF-A0A4R0XF02-F1
#
_cell.length_a   1.000
_cell.length_b   1.000
_cell.length_c   1.000
_cell.angle_alpha   90.00
_cell.angle_beta   90.00
_cell.angle_gamma   90.00
#
_symmetry.space_group_name_H-M   'P 1'
#
loop_
_entity.id
_entity.type
_entity.pdbx_description
1 polymer ?
#
loop_
_entity_poly.entity_id
_entity_poly.type
_entity_poly.pdbx_seq_one_letter_code
_entity_poly.pdbx_strand_id
1 'polypeptide(L)'
;MLASWLNMIQEEMRAVVVAAGITPSKTTYNQVLAAIKRIGQNTVVLADAGAANAYTAVNATPLVAGTWIDGVVQAVKIAHVNTGASTYAPDGLPTIPIYGLGLQPLQGGELAPNGTAILMRATIAGVNSGNPIAVLMECAGGAQQVAAATQSGHAAQLGQVGVSSSLQTIQALTGSRVIGTTYTNSTGRPIFVMANIGSSGAAVASAQLNAIQIGAVSIPAGGFGSFQWIVPPGATYGVAISSGGTLSVNSWAEIR
;
A
#
# COMPACT_ATOMS: atom_id res chain seq x y z
N MET A 1 -38.26 48.47 -27.69
CA MET A 1 -36.88 47.94 -27.70
C MET A 1 -36.27 47.83 -26.30
N LEU A 2 -36.55 48.74 -25.35
CA LEU A 2 -36.02 48.67 -23.97
C LEU A 2 -36.67 47.59 -23.08
N ALA A 3 -37.99 47.37 -23.20
CA ALA A 3 -38.71 46.40 -22.36
C ALA A 3 -38.31 44.93 -22.62
N SER A 4 -38.02 44.57 -23.88
CA SER A 4 -37.59 43.22 -24.24
C SER A 4 -36.21 42.88 -23.68
N TRP A 5 -35.30 43.85 -23.64
CA TRP A 5 -33.97 43.67 -23.06
C TRP A 5 -34.03 43.51 -21.54
N LEU A 6 -34.83 44.33 -20.85
CA LEU A 6 -35.02 44.21 -19.40
C LEU A 6 -35.65 42.86 -19.02
N ASN A 7 -36.63 42.38 -19.79
CA ASN A 7 -37.23 41.06 -19.57
C ASN A 7 -36.20 39.93 -19.77
N MET A 8 -35.35 40.03 -20.80
CA MET A 8 -34.29 39.05 -21.05
C MET A 8 -33.34 38.93 -19.85
N ILE A 9 -32.84 40.06 -19.34
CA ILE A 9 -31.97 40.07 -18.16
C ILE A 9 -32.69 39.51 -16.92
N GLN A 10 -33.97 39.84 -16.73
CA GLN A 10 -34.74 39.29 -15.62
C GLN A 10 -34.88 37.76 -15.71
N GLU A 11 -35.11 37.22 -16.89
CA GLU A 11 -35.23 35.77 -17.09
C GLU A 11 -33.87 35.05 -16.96
N GLU A 12 -32.75 35.66 -17.39
CA GLU A 12 -31.41 35.11 -17.13
C GLU A 12 -31.11 35.04 -15.62
N MET A 13 -31.41 36.11 -14.87
CA MET A 13 -31.21 36.12 -13.43
C MET A 13 -32.15 35.16 -12.71
N ARG A 14 -33.38 34.98 -13.20
CA ARG A 14 -34.31 33.96 -12.71
C ARG A 14 -33.76 32.56 -12.94
N ALA A 15 -33.14 32.28 -14.07
CA ALA A 15 -32.58 30.97 -14.38
C ALA A 15 -31.51 30.55 -13.36
N VAL A 16 -30.67 31.48 -12.90
CA VAL A 16 -29.68 31.22 -11.82
C VAL A 16 -30.37 30.80 -10.52
N VAL A 17 -31.47 31.47 -10.15
CA VAL A 17 -32.26 31.15 -8.94
C VAL A 17 -32.88 29.75 -9.04
N VAL A 18 -33.44 29.42 -10.21
CA VAL A 18 -34.03 28.10 -10.47
C VAL A 18 -32.97 27.00 -10.49
N ALA A 19 -31.80 27.24 -11.11
CA ALA A 19 -30.69 26.29 -11.15
C ALA A 19 -30.15 25.96 -9.75
N ALA A 20 -30.21 26.91 -8.82
CA ALA A 20 -29.91 26.68 -7.41
C ALA A 20 -31.04 25.94 -6.64
N GLY A 21 -32.13 25.55 -7.31
CA GLY A 21 -33.30 24.92 -6.69
C GLY A 21 -34.07 25.84 -5.75
N ILE A 22 -34.06 27.15 -6.00
CA ILE A 22 -34.81 28.16 -5.24
C ILE A 22 -36.04 28.58 -6.05
N THR A 23 -37.21 28.67 -5.40
CA THR A 23 -38.44 29.16 -6.05
C THR A 23 -38.39 30.70 -6.17
N PRO A 24 -38.52 31.28 -7.38
CA PRO A 24 -38.51 32.74 -7.55
C PRO A 24 -39.66 33.44 -6.80
N SER A 25 -39.37 34.58 -6.18
CA SER A 25 -40.30 35.37 -5.38
C SER A 25 -40.20 36.84 -5.77
N LYS A 26 -41.36 37.50 -5.94
CA LYS A 26 -41.41 38.94 -6.26
C LYS A 26 -41.11 39.84 -5.06
N THR A 27 -41.10 39.29 -3.85
CA THR A 27 -40.93 40.04 -2.59
C THR A 27 -39.59 39.78 -1.91
N THR A 28 -38.73 38.96 -2.51
CA THR A 28 -37.44 38.56 -1.92
C THR A 28 -36.29 39.14 -2.74
N TYR A 29 -35.49 40.03 -2.15
CA TYR A 29 -34.46 40.79 -2.86
C TYR A 29 -33.03 40.21 -2.72
N ASN A 30 -32.89 38.99 -2.20
CA ASN A 30 -31.59 38.31 -2.00
C ASN A 30 -31.51 36.93 -2.66
N GLN A 31 -32.44 36.58 -3.56
CA GLN A 31 -32.52 35.23 -4.13
C GLN A 31 -31.30 34.85 -4.96
N VAL A 32 -30.76 35.79 -5.74
CA VAL A 32 -29.55 35.58 -6.54
C VAL A 32 -28.34 35.34 -5.64
N LEU A 33 -28.21 36.11 -4.54
CA LEU A 33 -27.15 35.91 -3.57
C LEU A 33 -27.24 34.51 -2.92
N ALA A 34 -28.44 34.09 -2.51
CA ALA A 34 -28.67 32.76 -1.97
C ALA A 34 -28.36 31.66 -3.01
N ALA A 35 -28.74 31.89 -4.27
CA ALA A 35 -28.47 30.97 -5.38
C ALA A 35 -26.97 30.79 -5.61
N ILE A 36 -26.20 31.87 -5.68
CA ILE A 36 -24.74 31.82 -5.84
C ILE A 36 -24.08 31.05 -4.70
N LYS A 37 -24.48 31.32 -3.45
CA LYS A 37 -23.95 30.59 -2.27
C LYS A 37 -24.21 29.09 -2.36
N ARG A 38 -25.41 28.69 -2.78
CA ARG A 38 -25.79 27.27 -2.91
C ARG A 38 -25.12 26.59 -4.10
N ILE A 39 -25.06 27.26 -5.25
CA ILE A 39 -24.35 26.76 -6.44
C ILE A 39 -22.86 26.54 -6.12
N GLY A 40 -22.24 27.48 -5.40
CA GLY A 40 -20.84 27.33 -4.96
C GLY A 40 -20.59 26.17 -3.98
N GLN A 41 -21.62 25.66 -3.31
CA GLN A 41 -21.55 24.46 -2.46
C GLN A 41 -21.89 23.17 -3.21
N ASN A 42 -22.58 23.26 -4.34
CA ASN A 42 -23.04 22.10 -5.08
C ASN A 42 -21.94 21.60 -6.01
N THR A 43 -21.42 20.40 -5.75
CA THR A 43 -20.47 19.75 -6.65
C THR A 43 -21.23 18.99 -7.72
N VAL A 44 -21.00 19.34 -9.00
CA VAL A 44 -21.50 18.54 -10.12
C VAL A 44 -20.72 17.25 -10.20
N VAL A 45 -21.42 16.12 -10.09
CA VAL A 45 -20.83 14.78 -10.25
C VAL A 45 -21.10 14.31 -11.68
N LEU A 46 -20.03 14.15 -12.44
CA LEU A 46 -20.08 13.67 -13.82
C LEU A 46 -20.11 12.14 -13.85
N ALA A 47 -20.66 11.54 -14.90
CA ALA A 47 -20.58 10.10 -15.10
C ALA A 47 -19.24 9.74 -15.76
N ASP A 48 -18.58 8.68 -15.27
CA ASP A 48 -17.52 8.01 -16.01
C ASP A 48 -18.12 7.37 -17.27
N ALA A 49 -17.70 7.87 -18.43
CA ALA A 49 -18.07 7.37 -19.75
C ALA A 49 -16.92 6.60 -20.42
N GLY A 50 -15.83 6.35 -19.68
CA GLY A 50 -14.64 5.67 -20.17
C GLY A 50 -14.70 4.16 -20.00
N ALA A 51 -13.51 3.58 -19.84
CA ALA A 51 -13.30 2.17 -19.56
C ALA A 51 -12.30 2.02 -18.41
N ALA A 52 -12.12 0.80 -17.91
CA ALA A 52 -11.13 0.51 -16.87
C ALA A 52 -9.74 1.07 -17.27
N ASN A 53 -9.14 1.84 -16.36
CA ASN A 53 -7.85 2.52 -16.53
C ASN A 53 -7.80 3.66 -17.57
N ALA A 54 -8.89 3.94 -18.29
CA ALA A 54 -9.00 5.03 -19.26
C ALA A 54 -10.33 5.77 -19.08
N TYR A 55 -10.33 6.71 -18.14
CA TYR A 55 -11.53 7.41 -17.68
C TYR A 55 -11.79 8.67 -18.50
N THR A 56 -13.06 8.97 -18.72
CA THR A 56 -13.50 10.22 -19.35
C THR A 56 -14.84 10.63 -18.77
N ALA A 57 -15.14 11.92 -18.83
CA ALA A 57 -16.40 12.48 -18.40
C ALA A 57 -16.79 13.63 -19.34
N VAL A 58 -18.09 13.87 -19.46
CA VAL A 58 -18.64 14.94 -20.30
C VAL A 58 -19.28 15.99 -19.41
N ASN A 59 -18.78 17.23 -19.48
CA ASN A 59 -19.37 18.37 -18.81
C ASN A 59 -20.54 18.92 -19.61
N ALA A 60 -21.54 19.49 -18.93
CA ALA A 60 -22.65 20.19 -19.57
C ALA A 60 -22.14 21.37 -20.44
N THR A 61 -21.16 22.11 -19.91
CA THR A 61 -20.35 23.06 -20.69
C THR A 61 -18.96 22.46 -20.86
N PRO A 62 -18.57 22.02 -22.07
CA PRO A 62 -17.30 21.36 -22.28
C PRO A 62 -16.11 22.20 -21.82
N LEU A 63 -15.16 21.56 -21.14
CA LEU A 63 -13.85 22.13 -20.92
C LEU A 63 -13.08 22.18 -22.24
N VAL A 64 -12.27 23.23 -22.38
CA VAL A 64 -11.32 23.40 -23.47
C VAL A 64 -9.91 23.54 -22.89
N ALA A 65 -8.87 23.47 -23.72
CA ALA A 65 -7.48 23.56 -23.25
C ALA A 65 -7.20 24.81 -22.39
N GLY A 66 -7.87 25.92 -22.65
CA GLY A 66 -7.74 27.16 -21.85
C GLY A 66 -8.48 27.15 -20.51
N THR A 67 -9.39 26.19 -20.28
CA THR A 67 -10.16 26.07 -19.03
C THR A 67 -9.84 24.80 -18.27
N TRP A 68 -9.23 23.79 -18.90
CA TRP A 68 -8.63 22.64 -18.22
C TRP A 68 -7.19 22.99 -17.81
N ILE A 69 -7.09 23.77 -16.74
CA ILE A 69 -5.85 24.30 -16.17
C ILE A 69 -5.66 23.84 -14.72
N ASP A 70 -4.50 24.14 -14.13
CA ASP A 70 -4.18 23.69 -12.76
C ASP A 70 -5.20 24.20 -11.74
N GLY A 71 -5.54 23.34 -10.78
CA GLY A 71 -6.53 23.61 -9.74
C GLY A 71 -7.98 23.34 -10.13
N VAL A 72 -8.25 23.01 -11.40
CA VAL A 72 -9.60 22.59 -11.82
C VAL A 72 -9.89 21.21 -11.26
N VAL A 73 -11.00 21.10 -10.54
CA VAL A 73 -11.46 19.87 -9.87
C VAL A 73 -12.70 19.34 -10.57
N GLN A 74 -12.74 18.04 -10.83
CA GLN A 74 -13.91 17.33 -11.32
C GLN A 74 -14.26 16.17 -10.39
N ALA A 75 -15.54 16.08 -10.03
CA ALA A 75 -16.09 14.92 -9.35
C ALA A 75 -16.65 13.96 -10.41
N VAL A 76 -16.23 12.70 -10.38
CA VAL A 76 -16.61 11.69 -11.37
C VAL A 76 -17.14 10.46 -10.65
N LYS A 77 -18.35 10.02 -10.99
CA LYS A 77 -18.94 8.76 -10.55
C LYS A 77 -18.30 7.64 -11.36
N ILE A 78 -17.44 6.87 -10.72
CA ILE A 78 -16.65 5.81 -11.36
C ILE A 78 -17.55 4.65 -11.75
N ALA A 79 -17.44 4.19 -13.00
CA ALA A 79 -18.16 3.00 -13.48
C ALA A 79 -17.27 1.75 -13.46
N HIS A 80 -15.97 1.93 -13.68
CA HIS A 80 -15.01 0.84 -13.83
C HIS A 80 -13.96 0.86 -12.73
N VAL A 81 -13.65 -0.30 -12.14
CA VAL A 81 -12.54 -0.41 -11.20
C VAL A 81 -11.21 -0.29 -11.94
N ASN A 82 -10.24 0.44 -11.38
CA ASN A 82 -8.89 0.43 -11.93
C ASN A 82 -8.12 -0.82 -11.48
N THR A 83 -7.28 -1.35 -12.36
CA THR A 83 -6.40 -2.49 -12.08
C THR A 83 -4.92 -2.12 -12.09
N GLY A 84 -4.62 -0.83 -12.30
CA GLY A 84 -3.26 -0.30 -12.34
C GLY A 84 -3.25 1.17 -12.73
N ALA A 85 -2.15 1.58 -13.40
CA ALA A 85 -1.97 2.95 -13.86
C ALA A 85 -3.15 3.36 -14.75
N SER A 86 -3.70 4.53 -14.46
CA SER A 86 -4.94 5.01 -15.06
C SER A 86 -4.75 6.38 -15.68
N THR A 87 -5.65 6.76 -16.58
CA THR A 87 -5.62 8.04 -17.27
C THR A 87 -6.99 8.72 -17.27
N TYR A 88 -7.00 10.04 -17.47
CA TYR A 88 -8.21 10.85 -17.52
C TYR A 88 -8.17 11.84 -18.69
N ALA A 89 -9.29 11.94 -19.40
CA ALA A 89 -9.46 12.80 -20.57
C ALA A 89 -10.89 13.40 -20.60
N PRO A 90 -11.17 14.50 -19.87
CA PRO A 90 -12.51 15.10 -19.89
C PRO A 90 -12.80 15.77 -21.25
N ASP A 91 -14.05 15.69 -21.71
CA ASP A 91 -14.54 16.36 -22.93
C ASP A 91 -13.69 16.12 -24.21
N GLY A 92 -13.03 14.97 -24.31
CA GLY A 92 -12.17 14.64 -25.44
C GLY A 92 -10.85 15.42 -25.49
N LEU A 93 -10.47 16.09 -24.40
CA LEU A 93 -9.16 16.71 -24.25
C LEU A 93 -8.03 15.67 -24.22
N PRO A 94 -6.77 16.08 -24.45
CA PRO A 94 -5.63 15.18 -24.38
C PRO A 94 -5.57 14.43 -23.06
N THR A 95 -5.34 13.12 -23.15
CA THR A 95 -5.23 12.23 -22.01
C THR A 95 -4.05 12.58 -21.12
N ILE A 96 -4.31 12.69 -19.81
CA ILE A 96 -3.28 12.86 -18.78
C ILE A 96 -3.34 11.69 -17.78
N PRO A 97 -2.22 11.29 -17.15
CA PRO A 97 -2.25 10.20 -16.19
C PRO A 97 -2.94 10.61 -14.89
N ILE A 98 -3.61 9.66 -14.23
CA ILE A 98 -4.17 9.81 -12.89
C ILE A 98 -3.13 9.31 -11.89
N TYR A 99 -2.72 10.19 -10.98
CA TYR A 99 -1.80 9.88 -9.90
C TYR A 99 -2.53 9.98 -8.56
N GLY A 100 -2.17 9.16 -7.57
CA GLY A 100 -2.66 9.32 -6.21
C GLY A 100 -2.02 10.52 -5.51
N LEU A 101 -2.45 10.80 -4.28
CA LEU A 101 -1.89 11.88 -3.45
C LEU A 101 -0.38 11.76 -3.20
N GLY A 102 0.18 10.55 -3.28
CA GLY A 102 1.63 10.31 -3.23
C GLY A 102 2.39 10.70 -4.51
N LEU A 103 1.71 11.28 -5.50
CA LEU A 103 2.25 11.69 -6.79
C LEU A 103 2.89 10.52 -7.56
N GLN A 104 2.29 9.34 -7.44
CA GLN A 104 2.66 8.12 -8.16
C GLN A 104 1.46 7.62 -8.97
N PRO A 105 1.70 6.88 -10.07
CA PRO A 105 0.63 6.19 -10.80
C PRO A 105 -0.24 5.33 -9.88
N LEU A 106 -1.52 5.20 -10.22
CA LEU A 106 -2.42 4.27 -9.53
C LEU A 106 -1.92 2.81 -9.62
N GLN A 107 -2.17 2.02 -8.58
CA GLN A 107 -1.68 0.64 -8.41
C GLN A 107 -2.79 -0.41 -8.60
N GLY A 108 -4.06 0.00 -8.55
CA GLY A 108 -5.24 -0.85 -8.64
C GLY A 108 -6.15 -0.70 -7.41
N GLY A 109 -7.45 -0.60 -7.65
CA GLY A 109 -8.47 -0.50 -6.61
C GLY A 109 -8.68 0.88 -5.99
N GLU A 110 -7.90 1.91 -6.35
CA GLU A 110 -8.10 3.28 -5.86
C GLU A 110 -9.32 3.99 -6.46
N LEU A 111 -9.79 3.55 -7.62
CA LEU A 111 -11.03 4.01 -8.25
C LEU A 111 -12.08 2.92 -8.09
N ALA A 112 -12.90 3.01 -7.06
CA ALA A 112 -13.93 2.02 -6.77
C ALA A 112 -15.18 2.25 -7.63
N PRO A 113 -15.78 1.19 -8.19
CA PRO A 113 -17.00 1.31 -8.98
C PRO A 113 -18.15 1.84 -8.11
N ASN A 114 -18.94 2.75 -8.66
CA ASN A 114 -19.93 3.58 -7.98
C ASN A 114 -19.36 4.53 -6.90
N GLY A 115 -18.05 4.58 -6.71
CA GLY A 115 -17.39 5.61 -5.91
C GLY A 115 -17.43 6.96 -6.64
N THR A 116 -17.46 8.06 -5.89
CA THR A 116 -17.20 9.38 -6.45
C THR A 116 -15.72 9.66 -6.30
N ALA A 117 -15.00 9.76 -7.41
CA ALA A 117 -13.61 10.20 -7.45
C ALA A 117 -13.54 11.72 -7.60
N ILE A 118 -12.65 12.36 -6.85
CA ILE A 118 -12.35 13.77 -6.99
C ILE A 118 -10.97 13.91 -7.63
N LEU A 119 -10.95 14.41 -8.87
CA LEU A 119 -9.76 14.56 -9.69
C LEU A 119 -9.42 16.04 -9.83
N MET A 120 -8.19 16.42 -9.49
CA MET A 120 -7.69 17.78 -9.69
C MET A 120 -6.61 17.79 -10.76
N ARG A 121 -6.71 18.65 -11.78
CA ARG A 121 -5.58 18.88 -12.68
C ARG A 121 -4.46 19.62 -11.95
N ALA A 122 -3.24 19.14 -12.08
CA ALA A 122 -2.06 19.83 -11.58
C ALA A 122 -0.85 19.61 -12.49
N THR A 123 0.05 20.59 -12.51
CA THR A 123 1.36 20.51 -13.15
C THR A 123 2.42 20.75 -12.08
N ILE A 124 3.21 19.73 -11.77
CA ILE A 124 4.17 19.77 -10.66
C ILE A 124 5.57 19.50 -11.21
N ALA A 125 6.51 20.41 -10.95
CA ALA A 125 7.90 20.24 -11.35
C ALA A 125 8.48 18.93 -10.78
N GLY A 126 9.15 18.14 -11.62
CA GLY A 126 9.73 16.84 -11.23
C GLY A 126 8.75 15.67 -11.21
N VAL A 127 7.45 15.88 -11.42
CA VAL A 127 6.44 14.83 -11.55
C VAL A 127 6.03 14.71 -13.00
N ASN A 128 5.91 13.48 -13.53
CA ASN A 128 5.53 13.22 -14.93
C ASN A 128 6.34 14.07 -15.94
N SER A 129 7.64 14.26 -15.69
CA SER A 129 8.54 15.12 -16.49
C SER A 129 8.06 16.58 -16.63
N GLY A 130 7.30 17.09 -15.66
CA GLY A 130 6.70 18.43 -15.70
C GLY A 130 5.44 18.54 -16.55
N ASN A 131 4.90 17.42 -17.04
CA ASN A 131 3.63 17.39 -17.76
C ASN A 131 2.44 17.30 -16.79
N PRO A 132 1.24 17.77 -17.18
CA PRO A 132 0.06 17.74 -16.31
C PRO A 132 -0.34 16.31 -15.93
N ILE A 133 -0.94 16.20 -14.75
CA ILE A 133 -1.53 14.99 -14.17
C ILE A 133 -2.93 15.30 -13.62
N ALA A 134 -3.76 14.28 -13.48
CA ALA A 134 -4.96 14.33 -12.65
C ALA A 134 -4.63 13.72 -11.28
N VAL A 135 -4.60 14.52 -10.23
CA VAL A 135 -4.40 14.04 -8.86
C VAL A 135 -5.73 13.51 -8.33
N LEU A 136 -5.77 12.23 -7.99
CA LEU A 136 -6.87 11.62 -7.25
C LEU A 136 -6.80 12.08 -5.79
N MET A 137 -7.68 12.99 -5.40
CA MET A 137 -7.74 13.52 -4.04
C MET A 137 -8.50 12.57 -3.11
N GLU A 138 -9.54 11.92 -3.63
CA GLU A 138 -10.27 10.86 -2.94
C GLU A 138 -11.10 10.04 -3.94
N CYS A 139 -11.41 8.79 -3.59
CA CYS A 139 -12.51 8.05 -4.18
C CYS A 139 -13.26 7.33 -3.05
N ALA A 140 -14.57 7.56 -2.94
CA ALA A 140 -15.37 6.87 -1.94
C ALA A 140 -15.30 5.34 -2.15
N GLY A 141 -14.79 4.60 -1.16
CA GLY A 141 -14.59 3.15 -1.23
C GLY A 141 -13.31 2.70 -1.95
N GLY A 142 -12.50 3.63 -2.47
CA GLY A 142 -11.22 3.33 -3.12
C GLY A 142 -10.10 3.02 -2.12
N ALA A 143 -9.17 2.15 -2.52
CA ALA A 143 -7.95 1.90 -1.78
C ALA A 143 -7.09 3.17 -1.67
N GLN A 144 -6.40 3.34 -0.54
CA GLN A 144 -5.43 4.40 -0.35
C GLN A 144 -4.03 3.90 -0.69
N GLN A 145 -3.28 4.70 -1.42
CA GLN A 145 -1.89 4.37 -1.74
C GLN A 145 -1.01 4.50 -0.51
N VAL A 146 -0.16 3.49 -0.28
CA VAL A 146 0.88 3.51 0.75
C VAL A 146 2.22 3.56 0.03
N ALA A 147 2.97 4.65 0.18
CA ALA A 147 4.34 4.75 -0.35
C ALA A 147 5.31 3.88 0.49
N ALA A 148 6.51 3.62 -0.04
CA ALA A 148 7.49 2.84 0.71
C ALA A 148 7.88 3.58 2.01
N ALA A 149 7.72 2.92 3.15
CA ALA A 149 8.15 3.39 4.45
C ALA A 149 9.68 3.59 4.48
N THR A 150 10.13 4.78 4.90
CA THR A 150 11.55 5.14 5.06
C THR A 150 11.88 5.55 6.49
N GLN A 151 10.87 5.63 7.36
CA GLN A 151 10.97 6.02 8.76
C GLN A 151 10.09 5.12 9.61
N SER A 152 10.38 5.02 10.92
CA SER A 152 9.70 4.11 11.84
C SER A 152 8.20 4.40 12.04
N GLY A 153 7.75 5.64 11.77
CA GLY A 153 6.34 6.03 11.86
C GLY A 153 5.53 5.87 10.58
N HIS A 154 6.13 5.40 9.48
CA HIS A 154 5.41 5.24 8.21
C HIS A 154 4.60 3.94 8.19
N ALA A 155 3.43 3.98 7.56
CA ALA A 155 2.76 2.75 7.14
C ALA A 155 3.65 2.02 6.12
N ALA A 156 3.93 0.75 6.37
CA ALA A 156 4.76 -0.07 5.51
C ALA A 156 3.90 -0.84 4.51
N GLN A 157 4.31 -0.87 3.25
CA GLN A 157 3.67 -1.70 2.25
C GLN A 157 3.85 -3.18 2.58
N LEU A 158 2.96 -4.05 2.07
CA LEU A 158 3.11 -5.49 2.23
C LEU A 158 4.47 -5.99 1.73
N GLY A 159 5.06 -5.41 0.68
CA GLY A 159 6.41 -5.79 0.24
C GLY A 159 7.53 -5.44 1.24
N GLN A 160 7.29 -4.46 2.12
CA GLN A 160 8.24 -4.06 3.17
C GLN A 160 8.05 -4.83 4.47
N VAL A 161 6.80 -5.16 4.80
CA VAL A 161 6.45 -6.03 5.94
C VAL A 161 6.62 -7.51 5.59
N GLY A 162 6.55 -7.82 4.30
CA GLY A 162 6.37 -9.16 3.76
C GLY A 162 7.58 -10.06 3.88
N VAL A 163 7.33 -11.20 4.51
CA VAL A 163 7.93 -12.52 4.25
C VAL A 163 9.39 -12.70 4.65
N SER A 164 10.28 -11.74 4.44
CA SER A 164 11.70 -11.95 4.72
C SER A 164 12.02 -11.92 6.22
N SER A 165 11.27 -11.20 7.06
CA SER A 165 11.54 -11.13 8.51
C SER A 165 11.21 -12.39 9.30
N SER A 166 10.48 -13.33 8.70
CA SER A 166 10.04 -14.57 9.35
C SER A 166 10.16 -15.83 8.49
N LEU A 167 10.33 -15.75 7.16
CA LEU A 167 10.65 -16.92 6.32
C LEU A 167 12.15 -17.17 6.27
N GLN A 168 12.66 -17.58 7.41
CA GLN A 168 13.85 -18.39 7.45
C GLN A 168 13.52 -19.77 6.84
N THR A 169 14.38 -20.27 5.96
CA THR A 169 14.21 -21.59 5.33
C THR A 169 14.78 -22.68 6.23
N ILE A 170 14.19 -23.87 6.22
CA ILE A 170 14.82 -25.02 6.86
C ILE A 170 15.98 -25.49 5.98
N GLN A 171 17.20 -25.31 6.48
CA GLN A 171 18.42 -25.85 5.85
C GLN A 171 18.87 -27.11 6.58
N ALA A 172 18.92 -28.23 5.87
CA ALA A 172 19.54 -29.46 6.37
C ALA A 172 21.07 -29.32 6.31
N LEU A 173 21.72 -29.42 7.47
CA LEU A 173 23.15 -29.16 7.65
C LEU A 173 23.87 -30.33 8.31
N THR A 174 23.27 -31.51 8.34
CA THR A 174 23.83 -32.73 8.95
C THR A 174 25.28 -32.97 8.52
N GLY A 175 25.59 -32.84 7.22
CA GLY A 175 26.94 -33.03 6.69
C GLY A 175 27.92 -31.88 6.94
N SER A 176 27.44 -30.72 7.40
CA SER A 176 28.24 -29.51 7.65
C SER A 176 28.40 -29.20 9.14
N ARG A 177 27.91 -30.09 10.01
CA ARG A 177 27.90 -29.93 11.46
C ARG A 177 28.58 -31.11 12.12
N VAL A 178 29.38 -30.82 13.14
CA VAL A 178 30.22 -31.78 13.86
C VAL A 178 30.11 -31.50 15.35
N ILE A 179 30.01 -32.56 16.15
CA ILE A 179 29.97 -32.46 17.61
C ILE A 179 31.29 -31.86 18.12
N GLY A 180 31.20 -31.01 19.14
CA GLY A 180 32.35 -30.33 19.74
C GLY A 180 32.84 -29.11 18.94
N THR A 181 32.24 -28.81 17.79
CA THR A 181 32.57 -27.62 17.00
C THR A 181 31.65 -26.46 17.38
N THR A 182 32.24 -25.28 17.55
CA THR A 182 31.53 -24.02 17.77
C THR A 182 31.26 -23.31 16.45
N TYR A 183 30.00 -22.98 16.19
CA TYR A 183 29.52 -22.23 15.03
C TYR A 183 29.08 -20.84 15.44
N THR A 184 29.11 -19.88 14.52
CA THR A 184 28.59 -18.51 14.74
C THR A 184 27.36 -18.28 13.89
N ASN A 185 26.31 -17.70 14.46
CA ASN A 185 25.17 -17.23 13.67
C ASN A 185 25.52 -15.91 12.96
N SER A 186 25.92 -16.00 11.70
CA SER A 186 26.29 -14.84 10.87
C SER A 186 25.14 -14.28 10.00
N THR A 187 23.91 -14.74 10.20
CA THR A 187 22.77 -14.44 9.30
C THR A 187 22.17 -13.04 9.50
N GLY A 188 22.61 -12.30 10.53
CA GLY A 188 22.01 -11.02 10.91
C GLY A 188 20.62 -11.14 11.57
N ARG A 189 20.12 -12.37 11.80
CA ARG A 189 18.83 -12.67 12.42
C ARG A 189 18.95 -13.82 13.42
N PRO A 190 18.06 -13.95 14.42
CA PRO A 190 18.02 -15.15 15.25
C PRO A 190 17.77 -16.38 14.38
N ILE A 191 18.46 -17.50 14.60
CA ILE A 191 18.17 -18.78 13.93
C ILE A 191 17.56 -19.76 14.94
N PHE A 192 16.76 -20.71 14.46
CA PHE A 192 16.28 -21.82 15.29
C PHE A 192 17.00 -23.11 14.89
N VAL A 193 17.69 -23.74 15.83
CA VAL A 193 18.51 -24.93 15.61
C VAL A 193 17.76 -26.17 16.10
N MET A 194 17.72 -27.20 15.28
CA MET A 194 17.18 -28.53 15.60
C MET A 194 18.28 -29.56 15.37
N ALA A 195 18.78 -30.16 16.45
CA ALA A 195 19.87 -31.13 16.39
C ALA A 195 19.47 -32.45 17.03
N ASN A 196 19.56 -33.55 16.28
CA ASN A 196 19.41 -34.91 16.79
C ASN A 196 20.77 -35.59 16.80
N ILE A 197 21.14 -36.08 17.97
CA ILE A 197 22.48 -36.60 18.27
C ILE A 197 22.36 -38.08 18.63
N GLY A 198 23.10 -38.92 17.93
CA GLY A 198 23.22 -40.35 18.25
C GLY A 198 24.42 -40.63 19.15
N SER A 199 24.41 -41.76 19.84
CA SER A 199 25.61 -42.25 20.53
C SER A 199 25.81 -43.76 20.38
N SER A 200 27.07 -44.18 20.25
CA SER A 200 27.46 -45.59 20.24
C SER A 200 27.65 -46.18 21.64
N GLY A 201 27.69 -45.35 22.68
CA GLY A 201 27.81 -45.75 24.09
C GLY A 201 26.91 -44.89 24.97
N ALA A 202 26.87 -45.15 26.29
CA ALA A 202 26.18 -44.23 27.19
C ALA A 202 26.96 -42.90 27.24
N ALA A 203 26.29 -41.78 26.95
CA ALA A 203 26.90 -40.46 26.85
C ALA A 203 25.96 -39.34 27.32
N VAL A 204 26.53 -38.18 27.64
CA VAL A 204 25.77 -36.96 27.91
C VAL A 204 26.16 -35.93 26.87
N ALA A 205 25.17 -35.46 26.10
CA ALA A 205 25.34 -34.37 25.16
C ALA A 205 24.81 -33.07 25.77
N SER A 206 25.39 -31.92 25.40
CA SER A 206 24.89 -30.61 25.82
C SER A 206 24.80 -29.62 24.67
N ALA A 207 23.71 -28.85 24.63
CA ALA A 207 23.59 -27.69 23.74
C ALA A 207 24.29 -26.48 24.38
N GLN A 208 25.08 -25.78 23.58
CA GLN A 208 25.92 -24.66 23.99
C GLN A 208 25.47 -23.38 23.28
N LEU A 209 25.43 -22.26 24.01
CA LEU A 209 25.21 -20.91 23.49
C LEU A 209 26.20 -19.95 24.16
N ASN A 210 27.09 -19.31 23.40
CA ASN A 210 28.17 -18.47 23.93
C ASN A 210 28.99 -19.17 25.04
N ALA A 211 29.32 -20.45 24.84
CA ALA A 211 29.97 -21.33 25.82
C ALA A 211 29.18 -21.58 27.13
N ILE A 212 27.90 -21.21 27.19
CA ILE A 212 26.99 -21.54 28.28
C ILE A 212 26.19 -22.78 27.88
N GLN A 213 26.19 -23.79 28.76
CA GLN A 213 25.32 -24.95 28.61
C GLN A 213 23.86 -24.54 28.86
N ILE A 214 23.04 -24.58 27.82
CA ILE A 214 21.61 -24.21 27.87
C ILE A 214 20.70 -25.43 28.05
N GLY A 215 21.24 -26.64 27.88
CA GLY A 215 20.53 -27.90 28.10
C GLY A 215 21.45 -29.10 27.94
N ALA A 216 21.10 -30.22 28.56
CA ALA A 216 21.83 -31.48 28.45
C ALA A 216 20.87 -32.67 28.42
N VAL A 217 21.27 -33.75 27.76
CA VAL A 217 20.52 -35.00 27.67
C VAL A 217 21.44 -36.20 27.85
N SER A 218 21.02 -37.17 28.67
CA SER A 218 21.68 -38.46 28.77
C SER A 218 21.16 -39.38 27.68
N ILE A 219 22.06 -39.94 26.88
CA ILE A 219 21.77 -40.78 25.73
C ILE A 219 22.31 -42.19 26.02
N PRO A 220 21.46 -43.23 26.06
CA PRO A 220 21.93 -44.61 26.21
C PRO A 220 22.69 -45.06 24.96
N ALA A 221 23.44 -46.16 25.07
CA ALA A 221 24.11 -46.76 23.91
C ALA A 221 23.09 -47.12 22.82
N GLY A 222 23.30 -46.63 21.59
CA GLY A 222 22.39 -46.78 20.46
C GLY A 222 21.17 -45.85 20.47
N GLY A 223 21.06 -44.95 21.46
CA GLY A 223 19.96 -44.00 21.59
C GLY A 223 20.18 -42.67 20.86
N PHE A 224 19.16 -41.81 20.90
CA PHE A 224 19.18 -40.46 20.35
C PHE A 224 18.77 -39.40 21.39
N GLY A 225 19.40 -38.24 21.34
CA GLY A 225 19.01 -37.03 22.08
C GLY A 225 18.68 -35.89 21.12
N SER A 226 17.65 -35.10 21.44
CA SER A 226 17.19 -33.99 20.60
C SER A 226 17.34 -32.65 21.32
N PHE A 227 17.82 -31.64 20.60
CA PHE A 227 17.95 -30.27 21.08
C PHE A 227 17.23 -29.31 20.13
N GLN A 228 16.55 -28.33 20.72
CA GLN A 228 15.85 -27.26 20.01
C GLN A 228 16.10 -25.94 20.73
N TRP A 229 16.69 -24.95 20.05
CA TRP A 229 16.99 -23.66 20.68
C TRP A 229 17.13 -22.52 19.67
N ILE A 230 16.99 -21.29 20.17
CA ILE A 230 17.20 -20.06 19.40
C ILE A 230 18.64 -19.59 19.61
N VAL A 231 19.30 -19.17 18.53
CA VAL A 231 20.64 -18.56 18.55
C VAL A 231 20.53 -17.12 18.03
N PRO A 232 20.75 -16.09 18.87
CA PRO A 232 20.74 -14.70 18.43
C PRO A 232 21.79 -14.40 17.34
N PRO A 233 21.61 -13.31 16.56
CA PRO A 233 22.63 -12.87 15.61
C PRO A 233 23.98 -12.61 16.32
N GLY A 234 25.07 -13.10 15.73
CA GLY A 234 26.43 -12.95 16.26
C GLY A 234 26.78 -13.88 17.43
N ALA A 235 25.81 -14.60 18.00
CA ALA A 235 26.08 -15.57 19.07
C ALA A 235 26.75 -16.84 18.51
N THR A 236 27.53 -17.51 19.35
CA THR A 236 28.12 -18.82 19.05
C THR A 236 27.28 -19.95 19.62
N TYR A 237 27.26 -21.09 18.95
CA TYR A 237 26.46 -22.25 19.33
C TYR A 237 27.12 -23.56 18.92
N GLY A 238 26.70 -24.65 19.53
CA GLY A 238 27.17 -25.99 19.19
C GLY A 238 26.56 -27.06 20.08
N VAL A 239 26.89 -28.31 19.81
CA VAL A 239 26.63 -29.42 20.73
C VAL A 239 27.97 -29.97 21.20
N ALA A 240 28.15 -30.08 22.52
CA ALA A 240 29.36 -30.61 23.13
C ALA A 240 29.12 -32.00 23.74
N ILE A 241 30.21 -32.75 23.89
CA ILE A 241 30.25 -33.98 24.70
C ILE A 241 30.48 -33.53 26.14
N SER A 242 29.52 -33.78 27.03
CA SER A 242 29.68 -33.49 28.46
C SER A 242 30.35 -34.66 29.21
N SER A 243 30.09 -35.91 28.78
CA SER A 243 30.75 -37.11 29.31
C SER A 243 30.40 -38.36 28.49
N GLY A 244 31.25 -39.40 28.55
CA GLY A 244 30.91 -40.74 28.07
C GLY A 244 31.24 -40.99 26.59
N GLY A 245 30.50 -41.93 25.96
CA GLY A 245 30.78 -42.51 24.65
C GLY A 245 30.86 -41.53 23.47
N THR A 246 31.10 -42.06 22.27
CA THR A 246 31.21 -41.26 21.04
C THR A 246 29.85 -40.76 20.60
N LEU A 247 29.73 -39.45 20.35
CA LEU A 247 28.53 -38.81 19.80
C LEU A 247 28.66 -38.62 18.28
N SER A 248 27.53 -38.70 17.58
CA SER A 248 27.43 -38.39 16.15
C SER A 248 26.24 -37.49 15.86
N VAL A 249 26.35 -36.65 14.82
CA VAL A 249 25.22 -35.89 14.30
C VAL A 249 24.36 -36.82 13.47
N ASN A 250 23.15 -37.13 13.94
CA ASN A 250 22.18 -37.95 13.19
C ASN A 250 21.38 -37.08 12.22
N SER A 251 20.89 -35.94 12.69
CA SER A 251 20.34 -34.89 11.83
C SER A 251 20.56 -33.51 12.43
N TRP A 252 20.79 -32.53 11.56
CA TRP A 252 20.89 -31.14 11.96
C TRP A 252 20.16 -30.28 10.96
N ALA A 253 19.25 -29.45 11.43
CA ALA A 253 18.51 -28.51 10.62
C ALA A 253 18.48 -27.15 11.30
N GLU A 254 18.52 -26.09 10.50
CA GLU A 254 18.42 -24.73 10.99
C GLU A 254 17.39 -23.96 10.19
N ILE A 255 16.53 -23.25 10.88
CA ILE A 255 15.64 -22.25 10.30
C ILE A 255 16.49 -20.97 10.21
N ARG A 256 16.93 -20.62 8.99
CA ARG A 256 17.72 -19.41 8.74
C ARG A 256 17.41 -18.64 7.46
#